data_AF-A0A3E5ENW3-F1
#
_entry.id   AF-A0A3E5ENW3-F1
#
_cell.length_a   1.000
_cell.length_b   1.000
_cell.length_c   1.000
_cell.angle_alpha   90.00
_cell.angle_beta   90.00
_cell.angle_gamma   90.00
#
_symmetry.space_group_name_H-M   'P 1'
#
loop_
_entity.id
_entity.type
_entity.pdbx_description
1 polymer ?
#
loop_
_entity_poly.entity_id
_entity_poly.type
_entity_poly.pdbx_seq_one_letter_code
_entity_poly.pdbx_strand_id
1 'polypeptide(L)'
;MRDLYLIRHGKPQYPDEQSYCIGQTDLALSMLGHLQAVLLHEELSDRISRVYYSTLARAAETAGHIAAGLPHLPVSDLAERNLGEWDGLSFDTILSKWPDIYEARGNDPDHPIPGAETPFASGTRFSQAVQEILRSSEGDIAIIAHTDVISSYLYMLHPETDARQHFRLPCGSYYHLRADEKGNAALSEPGYILPHPVLSDRLCYTLRDAVSLPPHVQVHSDAVTELACHLCDELEAHGHHFDQKLIRSGALLHDIARLQKHHTRTGGDLFLQLGYPEIAQIISQHHELKETKLDEAAIVFLADKLIEETQRVSIEKRFADNLHKCKTPEALRSHEHRLKQALKLQDMIESICHIIL
;
A
#
# COMPACT_ATOMS: atom_id res chain seq x y z
N MET A 1 -24.37 -21.20 5.01
CA MET A 1 -23.68 -20.24 4.10
C MET A 1 -22.47 -19.71 4.85
N ARG A 2 -21.36 -19.50 4.16
CA ARG A 2 -20.13 -18.94 4.73
C ARG A 2 -19.48 -17.96 3.75
N ASP A 3 -18.67 -17.05 4.27
CA ASP A 3 -18.05 -16.00 3.49
C ASP A 3 -16.69 -16.45 2.92
N LEU A 4 -16.46 -16.06 1.67
CA LEU A 4 -15.26 -16.33 0.89
C LEU A 4 -14.70 -15.01 0.36
N TYR A 5 -13.44 -14.75 0.67
CA TYR A 5 -12.72 -13.54 0.22
C TYR A 5 -11.68 -13.93 -0.82
N LEU A 6 -11.90 -13.59 -2.09
CA LEU A 6 -10.94 -13.81 -3.18
C LEU A 6 -10.03 -12.58 -3.31
N ILE A 7 -8.83 -12.68 -2.77
CA ILE A 7 -7.88 -11.57 -2.63
C ILE A 7 -6.84 -11.64 -3.75
N ARG A 8 -6.58 -10.51 -4.42
CA ARG A 8 -5.37 -10.38 -5.25
C ARG A 8 -4.21 -9.96 -4.37
N HIS A 9 -3.08 -10.66 -4.50
CA HIS A 9 -1.83 -10.31 -3.82
C HIS A 9 -1.46 -8.81 -3.91
N GLY A 10 -0.63 -8.34 -2.99
CA GLY A 10 -0.05 -7.00 -3.02
C GLY A 10 0.86 -6.76 -4.23
N LYS A 11 1.20 -5.50 -4.50
CA LYS A 11 2.02 -5.09 -5.64
C LYS A 11 3.38 -5.84 -5.67
N PRO A 12 3.71 -6.57 -6.74
CA PRO A 12 5.01 -7.24 -6.88
C PRO A 12 6.17 -6.24 -7.01
N GLN A 13 7.37 -6.64 -6.58
CA GLN A 13 8.60 -5.94 -6.87
C GLN A 13 9.05 -6.27 -8.30
N TYR A 14 8.98 -5.27 -9.20
CA TYR A 14 9.53 -5.41 -10.54
C TYR A 14 11.05 -5.17 -10.55
N PRO A 15 11.77 -5.72 -11.55
CA PRO A 15 13.21 -5.49 -11.69
C PRO A 15 13.58 -4.01 -11.90
N ASP A 16 12.71 -3.26 -12.58
CA ASP A 16 12.88 -1.84 -12.88
C ASP A 16 11.51 -1.15 -13.05
N GLU A 17 11.51 0.08 -13.58
CA GLU A 17 10.32 0.91 -13.76
C GLU A 17 9.49 0.54 -15.02
N GLN A 18 9.89 -0.49 -15.78
CA GLN A 18 9.12 -0.94 -16.93
C GLN A 18 7.84 -1.68 -16.50
N SER A 19 6.90 -1.81 -17.44
CA SER A 19 5.72 -2.66 -17.26
C SER A 19 5.99 -4.07 -17.78
N TYR A 20 5.64 -5.08 -16.97
CA TYR A 20 5.91 -6.50 -17.24
C TYR A 20 4.65 -7.33 -17.37
N CYS A 21 4.69 -8.34 -18.24
CA CYS A 21 3.71 -9.41 -18.30
C CYS A 21 4.14 -10.51 -17.30
N ILE A 22 3.44 -10.60 -16.17
CA ILE A 22 3.79 -11.55 -15.09
C ILE A 22 2.68 -12.60 -14.94
N GLY A 23 3.03 -13.84 -15.27
CA GLY A 23 2.25 -15.04 -14.99
C GLY A 23 2.80 -15.74 -13.75
N GLN A 24 3.55 -16.81 -13.96
CA GLN A 24 4.16 -17.63 -12.92
C GLN A 24 5.60 -17.24 -12.59
N THR A 25 6.18 -16.24 -13.27
CA THR A 25 7.43 -15.60 -12.82
C THR A 25 7.32 -15.21 -11.35
N ASP A 26 8.24 -15.73 -10.54
CA ASP A 26 8.15 -15.63 -9.10
C ASP A 26 8.83 -14.36 -8.60
N LEU A 27 8.02 -13.40 -8.16
CA LEU A 27 8.44 -12.09 -7.68
C LEU A 27 7.92 -11.90 -6.26
N ALA A 28 8.79 -11.38 -5.39
CA ALA A 28 8.44 -10.91 -4.05
C ALA A 28 7.53 -9.67 -4.10
N LEU A 29 6.98 -9.25 -2.97
CA LEU A 29 6.27 -7.99 -2.84
C LEU A 29 7.22 -6.79 -2.90
N SER A 30 6.69 -5.70 -3.42
CA SER A 30 7.30 -4.37 -3.26
C SER A 30 6.96 -3.79 -1.89
N MET A 31 7.61 -2.69 -1.50
CA MET A 31 7.23 -1.91 -0.32
C MET A 31 5.73 -1.55 -0.31
N LEU A 32 5.17 -1.13 -1.45
CA LEU A 32 3.74 -0.87 -1.59
C LEU A 32 2.91 -2.14 -1.37
N GLY A 33 3.39 -3.28 -1.86
CA GLY A 33 2.72 -4.57 -1.71
C GLY A 33 2.60 -5.02 -0.26
N HIS A 34 3.65 -4.81 0.55
CA HIS A 34 3.58 -5.07 1.99
C HIS A 34 2.58 -4.16 2.70
N LEU A 35 2.55 -2.87 2.39
CA LEU A 35 1.57 -1.93 2.95
C LEU A 35 0.13 -2.33 2.56
N GLN A 36 -0.11 -2.72 1.30
CA GLN A 36 -1.41 -3.24 0.86
C GLN A 36 -1.84 -4.50 1.63
N ALA A 37 -0.90 -5.40 1.91
CA ALA A 37 -1.19 -6.62 2.68
C ALA A 37 -1.58 -6.30 4.15
N VAL A 38 -0.96 -5.28 4.76
CA VAL A 38 -1.36 -4.78 6.08
C VAL A 38 -2.78 -4.19 6.07
N LEU A 39 -3.17 -3.45 5.02
CA LEU A 39 -4.54 -2.92 4.93
C LEU A 39 -5.58 -4.05 4.76
N LEU A 40 -5.24 -5.10 4.01
CA LEU A 40 -6.06 -6.31 3.91
C LEU A 40 -6.21 -6.99 5.28
N HIS A 41 -5.12 -7.06 6.05
CA HIS A 41 -5.16 -7.62 7.40
C HIS A 41 -6.12 -6.86 8.31
N GLU A 42 -6.03 -5.53 8.35
CA GLU A 42 -6.91 -4.69 9.19
C GLU A 42 -8.38 -4.87 8.80
N GLU A 43 -8.69 -5.03 7.51
CA GLU A 43 -10.06 -5.18 7.01
C GLU A 43 -10.68 -6.56 7.30
N LEU A 44 -9.89 -7.63 7.14
CA LEU A 44 -10.40 -9.00 7.05
C LEU A 44 -10.07 -9.89 8.25
N SER A 45 -9.08 -9.56 9.07
CA SER A 45 -8.55 -10.50 10.08
C SER A 45 -9.57 -11.00 11.09
N ASP A 46 -10.50 -10.16 11.52
CA ASP A 46 -11.58 -10.53 12.45
C ASP A 46 -12.74 -11.28 11.78
N ARG A 47 -12.73 -11.42 10.44
CA ARG A 47 -13.80 -12.03 9.66
C ARG A 47 -13.46 -13.42 9.13
N ILE A 48 -12.22 -13.84 9.25
CA ILE A 48 -11.74 -15.09 8.65
C ILE A 48 -11.21 -16.04 9.72
N SER A 49 -11.27 -17.32 9.40
CA SER A 49 -10.79 -18.41 10.26
C SER A 49 -9.59 -19.15 9.66
N ARG A 50 -9.29 -18.90 8.37
CA ARG A 50 -8.23 -19.60 7.62
C ARG A 50 -7.82 -18.82 6.38
N VAL A 51 -6.55 -18.99 5.99
CA VAL A 51 -5.98 -18.39 4.79
C VAL A 51 -5.46 -19.50 3.87
N TYR A 52 -5.89 -19.46 2.61
CA TYR A 52 -5.34 -20.26 1.52
C TYR A 52 -4.62 -19.33 0.56
N TYR A 53 -3.51 -19.76 -0.01
CA TYR A 53 -2.74 -18.88 -0.89
C TYR A 53 -2.01 -19.64 -1.99
N SER A 54 -1.85 -18.97 -3.13
CA SER A 54 -0.96 -19.41 -4.21
C SER A 54 0.47 -19.55 -3.74
N THR A 55 1.19 -20.56 -4.23
CA THR A 55 2.60 -20.80 -3.85
C THR A 55 3.59 -19.77 -4.39
N LEU A 56 3.16 -18.81 -5.23
CA LEU A 56 4.03 -17.73 -5.71
C LEU A 56 4.34 -16.73 -4.59
N ALA A 57 5.59 -16.27 -4.50
CA ALA A 57 6.14 -15.46 -3.42
C ALA A 57 5.27 -14.26 -3.07
N ARG A 58 4.85 -13.44 -4.04
CA ARG A 58 3.92 -12.32 -3.82
C ARG A 58 2.61 -12.70 -3.10
N ALA A 59 2.04 -13.86 -3.38
CA ALA A 59 0.82 -14.33 -2.71
C ALA A 59 1.14 -14.88 -1.32
N ALA A 60 2.23 -15.63 -1.18
CA ALA A 60 2.70 -16.15 0.10
C ALA A 60 3.09 -15.03 1.08
N GLU A 61 3.80 -14.01 0.62
CA GLU A 61 4.15 -12.84 1.43
C GLU A 61 2.92 -12.01 1.78
N THR A 62 1.95 -11.86 0.86
CA THR A 62 0.65 -11.22 1.20
C THR A 62 -0.06 -12.00 2.30
N ALA A 63 -0.07 -13.33 2.21
CA ALA A 63 -0.66 -14.21 3.21
C ALA A 63 0.04 -14.04 4.57
N GLY A 64 1.37 -13.93 4.60
CA GLY A 64 2.14 -13.74 5.84
C GLY A 64 1.76 -12.52 6.67
N HIS A 65 1.16 -11.49 6.06
CA HIS A 65 0.64 -10.30 6.77
C HIS A 65 -0.78 -10.50 7.30
N ILE A 66 -1.57 -11.41 6.72
CA ILE A 66 -3.00 -11.53 7.01
C ILE A 66 -3.24 -12.54 8.13
N ALA A 67 -3.51 -12.03 9.32
CA ALA A 67 -3.98 -12.82 10.46
C ALA A 67 -3.03 -13.99 10.77
N ALA A 68 -1.74 -13.69 10.95
CA ALA A 68 -0.64 -14.66 11.07
C ALA A 68 -0.84 -15.77 12.14
N GLY A 69 -1.76 -15.59 13.10
CA GLY A 69 -2.15 -16.62 14.08
C GLY A 69 -3.10 -17.69 13.55
N LEU A 70 -3.69 -17.52 12.35
CA LEU A 70 -4.61 -18.48 11.73
C LEU A 70 -3.86 -19.54 10.91
N PRO A 71 -4.49 -20.68 10.59
CA PRO A 71 -3.89 -21.66 9.69
C PRO A 71 -3.73 -21.08 8.27
N HIS A 72 -2.51 -21.20 7.74
CA HIS A 72 -2.11 -20.78 6.39
C HIS A 72 -1.76 -22.00 5.55
N LEU A 73 -2.46 -22.21 4.44
CA LEU A 73 -2.29 -23.38 3.58
C LEU A 73 -1.92 -22.99 2.13
N PRO A 74 -0.72 -23.37 1.66
CA PRO A 74 -0.35 -23.15 0.26
C PRO A 74 -1.12 -24.12 -0.65
N VAL A 75 -1.57 -23.62 -1.80
CA VAL A 75 -2.28 -24.41 -2.82
C VAL A 75 -1.73 -24.04 -4.20
N SER A 76 -1.04 -24.98 -4.86
CA SER A 76 -0.40 -24.76 -6.16
C SER A 76 -1.40 -24.39 -7.26
N ASP A 77 -2.61 -24.94 -7.21
CA ASP A 77 -3.65 -24.70 -8.21
C ASP A 77 -4.28 -23.30 -8.11
N LEU A 78 -3.92 -22.50 -7.10
CA LEU A 78 -4.23 -21.08 -7.03
C LEU A 78 -3.24 -20.19 -7.81
N ALA A 79 -2.16 -20.77 -8.35
CA ALA A 79 -1.15 -20.03 -9.11
C ALA A 79 -1.76 -19.28 -10.31
N GLU A 80 -1.15 -18.14 -10.64
CA GLU A 80 -1.55 -17.32 -11.78
C GLU A 80 -1.55 -18.14 -13.08
N ARG A 81 -2.32 -17.67 -14.05
CA ARG A 81 -2.32 -18.23 -15.41
C ARG A 81 -0.89 -18.28 -15.95
N ASN A 82 -0.49 -19.42 -16.48
CA ASN A 82 0.79 -19.53 -17.19
C ASN A 82 0.74 -18.67 -18.46
N LEU A 83 1.63 -17.68 -18.58
CA LEU A 83 1.67 -16.74 -19.70
C LEU A 83 2.67 -17.15 -20.79
N GLY A 84 3.19 -18.37 -20.74
CA GLY A 84 4.01 -18.96 -21.78
C GLY A 84 5.24 -18.12 -22.09
N GLU A 85 5.48 -17.87 -23.37
CA GLU A 85 6.66 -17.14 -23.85
C GLU A 85 6.70 -15.66 -23.43
N TRP A 86 5.60 -15.10 -22.92
CA TRP A 86 5.54 -13.71 -22.45
C TRP A 86 5.85 -13.55 -20.96
N ASP A 87 5.82 -14.64 -20.19
CA ASP A 87 5.98 -14.59 -18.74
C ASP A 87 7.35 -14.01 -18.35
N GLY A 88 7.33 -12.98 -17.51
CA GLY A 88 8.54 -12.33 -17.00
C GLY A 88 9.15 -11.29 -17.95
N LEU A 89 8.55 -11.04 -19.12
CA LEU A 89 9.06 -10.08 -20.09
C LEU A 89 8.41 -8.70 -19.94
N SER A 90 9.20 -7.65 -20.23
CA SER A 90 8.64 -6.30 -20.37
C SER A 90 7.77 -6.19 -21.62
N PHE A 91 6.76 -5.33 -21.60
CA PHE A 91 5.89 -5.14 -22.77
C PHE A 91 6.65 -4.61 -24.00
N ASP A 92 7.73 -3.85 -23.81
CA ASP A 92 8.61 -3.41 -24.89
C ASP A 92 9.30 -4.61 -25.56
N THR A 93 9.79 -5.56 -24.75
CA THR A 93 10.39 -6.81 -25.25
C THR A 93 9.36 -7.65 -26.00
N ILE A 94 8.14 -7.72 -25.47
CA ILE A 94 7.03 -8.47 -26.08
C ILE A 94 6.66 -7.85 -27.44
N LEU A 95 6.46 -6.54 -27.50
CA LEU A 95 6.14 -5.81 -28.73
C LEU A 95 7.23 -6.03 -29.79
N SER A 96 8.51 -6.04 -29.39
CA SER A 96 9.61 -6.28 -30.32
C SER A 96 9.66 -7.72 -30.85
N LYS A 97 9.26 -8.73 -30.06
CA LYS A 97 9.36 -10.15 -30.43
C LYS A 97 8.10 -10.68 -31.12
N TRP A 98 6.92 -10.22 -30.71
CA TRP A 98 5.62 -10.67 -31.23
C TRP A 98 4.70 -9.48 -31.53
N PRO A 99 5.06 -8.59 -32.48
CA PRO A 99 4.29 -7.38 -32.76
C PRO A 99 2.84 -7.69 -33.16
N ASP A 100 2.63 -8.70 -34.01
CA ASP A 100 1.29 -9.07 -34.50
C ASP A 100 0.40 -9.61 -33.38
N ILE A 101 0.96 -10.44 -32.47
CA ILE A 101 0.22 -10.98 -31.31
C ILE A 101 -0.07 -9.87 -30.31
N TYR A 102 0.87 -8.94 -30.11
CA TYR A 102 0.69 -7.76 -29.26
C TYR A 102 -0.44 -6.88 -29.77
N GLU A 103 -0.47 -6.57 -31.07
CA GLU A 103 -1.55 -5.79 -31.69
C GLU A 103 -2.89 -6.54 -31.61
N ALA A 104 -2.92 -7.84 -31.92
CA ALA A 104 -4.13 -8.65 -31.80
C ALA A 104 -4.68 -8.64 -30.37
N ARG A 105 -3.80 -8.73 -29.35
CA ARG A 105 -4.19 -8.65 -27.93
C ARG A 105 -4.65 -7.28 -27.47
N GLY A 106 -4.28 -6.22 -28.19
CA GLY A 106 -4.83 -4.88 -27.99
C GLY A 106 -6.32 -4.79 -28.34
N ASN A 107 -6.77 -5.60 -29.31
CA ASN A 107 -8.17 -5.68 -29.74
C ASN A 107 -8.96 -6.78 -29.01
N ASP A 108 -8.32 -7.93 -28.77
CA ASP A 108 -8.87 -9.08 -28.06
C ASP A 108 -7.93 -9.51 -26.92
N PRO A 109 -8.21 -9.10 -25.67
CA PRO A 109 -7.36 -9.44 -24.52
C PRO A 109 -7.21 -10.94 -24.24
N ASP A 110 -8.01 -11.81 -24.86
CA ASP A 110 -7.93 -13.26 -24.72
C ASP A 110 -7.31 -13.95 -25.94
N HIS A 111 -6.85 -13.19 -26.95
CA HIS A 111 -6.09 -13.72 -28.08
C HIS A 111 -4.87 -14.53 -27.59
N PRO A 112 -4.62 -15.76 -28.09
CA PRO A 112 -3.65 -16.67 -27.49
C PRO A 112 -2.22 -16.10 -27.39
N ILE A 113 -1.55 -16.41 -26.28
CA ILE A 113 -0.11 -16.19 -26.11
C ILE A 113 0.61 -17.53 -26.38
N PRO A 114 1.71 -17.57 -27.15
CA PRO A 114 2.45 -18.81 -27.40
C PRO A 114 2.83 -19.53 -26.10
N GLY A 115 2.46 -20.81 -25.98
CA GLY A 115 2.76 -21.65 -24.82
C GLY A 115 1.97 -21.34 -23.54
N ALA A 116 1.03 -20.38 -23.58
CA ALA A 116 0.26 -19.99 -22.41
C ALA A 116 -0.96 -20.90 -22.14
N GLU A 117 -1.39 -20.95 -20.88
CA GLU A 117 -2.70 -21.46 -20.51
C GLU A 117 -3.81 -20.56 -21.10
N THR A 118 -4.89 -21.18 -21.57
CA THR A 118 -6.11 -20.45 -21.94
C THR A 118 -6.82 -19.95 -20.68
N PRO A 119 -7.56 -18.83 -20.74
CA PRO A 119 -8.36 -18.35 -19.59
C PRO A 119 -9.32 -19.43 -19.05
N PHE A 120 -9.93 -20.22 -19.94
CA PHE A 120 -10.81 -21.33 -19.55
C PHE A 120 -10.07 -22.44 -18.78
N ALA A 121 -8.86 -22.82 -19.23
CA ALA A 121 -8.08 -23.85 -18.56
C ALA A 121 -7.64 -23.39 -17.16
N SER A 122 -7.08 -22.18 -17.04
CA SER A 122 -6.68 -21.62 -15.75
C SER A 122 -7.87 -21.38 -14.82
N GLY A 123 -9.00 -20.92 -15.35
CA GLY A 123 -10.25 -20.73 -14.59
C GLY A 123 -10.82 -22.05 -14.08
N THR A 124 -10.77 -23.11 -14.88
CA THR A 124 -11.21 -24.46 -14.47
C THR A 124 -10.32 -25.01 -13.35
N ARG A 125 -8.99 -24.91 -13.49
CA ARG A 125 -8.02 -25.29 -12.44
C ARG A 125 -8.30 -24.55 -11.13
N PHE A 126 -8.45 -23.23 -11.21
CA PHE A 126 -8.76 -22.40 -10.03
C PHE A 126 -10.11 -22.77 -9.40
N SER A 127 -11.15 -22.98 -10.22
CA SER A 127 -12.48 -23.40 -9.76
C SER A 127 -12.45 -24.72 -8.98
N GLN A 128 -11.72 -25.72 -9.49
CA GLN A 128 -11.54 -27.01 -8.82
C GLN A 128 -10.83 -26.84 -7.47
N ALA A 129 -9.80 -25.99 -7.40
CA ALA A 129 -9.11 -25.67 -6.14
C ALA A 129 -10.04 -25.00 -5.12
N VAL A 130 -10.83 -24.01 -5.55
CA VAL A 130 -11.81 -23.35 -4.68
C VAL A 130 -12.85 -24.35 -4.16
N GLN A 131 -13.39 -25.22 -5.03
CA GLN A 131 -14.34 -26.25 -4.62
C GLN A 131 -13.76 -27.22 -3.59
N GLU A 132 -12.52 -27.67 -3.78
CA GLU A 132 -11.86 -28.56 -2.83
C GLU A 132 -11.57 -27.86 -1.50
N ILE A 133 -11.15 -26.59 -1.53
CA ILE A 133 -10.99 -25.76 -0.34
C ILE A 133 -12.34 -25.66 0.40
N LEU A 134 -13.42 -25.35 -0.31
CA LEU A 134 -14.76 -25.23 0.27
C LEU A 134 -15.20 -26.54 0.94
N ARG A 135 -14.93 -27.69 0.31
CA ARG A 135 -15.28 -29.02 0.80
C ARG A 135 -14.44 -29.48 2.00
N SER A 136 -13.19 -29.06 2.08
CA SER A 136 -12.20 -29.53 3.08
C SER A 136 -12.01 -28.59 4.28
N SER A 137 -12.77 -27.50 4.35
CA SER A 137 -12.69 -26.51 5.42
C SER A 137 -14.06 -26.11 5.94
N GLU A 138 -14.07 -25.34 7.03
CA GLU A 138 -15.24 -24.74 7.64
C GLU A 138 -14.92 -23.29 8.01
N GLY A 139 -15.95 -22.51 8.33
CA GLY A 139 -15.82 -21.09 8.64
C GLY A 139 -15.55 -20.23 7.41
N ASP A 140 -15.38 -18.95 7.67
CA ASP A 140 -15.12 -17.94 6.64
C ASP A 140 -13.63 -17.95 6.29
N ILE A 141 -13.32 -17.81 5.00
CA ILE A 141 -11.98 -18.07 4.47
C ILE A 141 -11.49 -16.99 3.53
N ALA A 142 -10.18 -16.72 3.57
CA ALA A 142 -9.48 -15.91 2.58
C ALA A 142 -8.73 -16.81 1.60
N ILE A 143 -8.81 -16.50 0.31
CA ILE A 143 -8.03 -17.12 -0.77
C ILE A 143 -7.21 -16.04 -1.47
N ILE A 144 -5.90 -16.09 -1.32
CA ILE A 144 -4.96 -15.11 -1.88
C ILE A 144 -4.36 -15.67 -3.16
N ALA A 145 -4.73 -15.05 -4.29
CA ALA A 145 -4.34 -15.48 -5.61
C ALA A 145 -4.09 -14.28 -6.52
N HIS A 146 -4.46 -14.39 -7.79
CA HIS A 146 -4.03 -13.49 -8.84
C HIS A 146 -5.17 -13.06 -9.76
N THR A 147 -4.96 -11.97 -10.51
CA THR A 147 -6.05 -11.32 -11.23
C THR A 147 -6.63 -12.19 -12.34
N ASP A 148 -5.80 -12.90 -13.11
CA ASP A 148 -6.28 -13.60 -14.30
C ASP A 148 -7.10 -14.84 -13.91
N VAL A 149 -6.65 -15.61 -12.92
CA VAL A 149 -7.40 -16.76 -12.39
C VAL A 149 -8.68 -16.36 -11.65
N ILE A 150 -8.65 -15.32 -10.80
CA ILE A 150 -9.85 -14.82 -10.12
C ILE A 150 -10.88 -14.32 -11.15
N SER A 151 -10.44 -13.52 -12.12
CA SER A 151 -11.34 -12.99 -13.15
C SER A 151 -11.96 -14.10 -14.00
N SER A 152 -11.17 -15.13 -14.35
CA SER A 152 -11.65 -16.28 -15.12
C SER A 152 -12.69 -17.09 -14.33
N TYR A 153 -12.46 -17.31 -13.04
CA TYR A 153 -13.40 -17.98 -12.16
C TYR A 153 -14.72 -17.23 -12.03
N LEU A 154 -14.67 -15.92 -11.76
CA LEU A 154 -15.87 -15.08 -11.66
C LEU A 154 -16.66 -15.03 -12.97
N TYR A 155 -15.96 -14.94 -14.10
CA TYR A 155 -16.59 -14.99 -15.42
C TYR A 155 -17.35 -16.30 -15.66
N MET A 156 -16.83 -17.44 -15.17
CA MET A 156 -17.52 -18.74 -15.25
C MET A 156 -18.78 -18.81 -14.37
N LEU A 157 -18.81 -18.07 -13.25
CA LEU A 157 -19.99 -17.97 -12.39
C LEU A 157 -21.05 -17.02 -12.95
N HIS A 158 -20.63 -16.07 -13.80
CA HIS A 158 -21.45 -14.98 -14.34
C HIS A 158 -21.39 -14.92 -15.88
N PRO A 159 -21.85 -15.98 -16.58
CA PRO A 159 -21.75 -16.08 -18.04
C PRO A 159 -22.58 -15.03 -18.80
N GLU A 160 -23.49 -14.34 -18.10
CA GLU A 160 -24.22 -13.17 -18.61
C GLU A 160 -23.34 -11.93 -18.84
N THR A 161 -22.11 -11.93 -18.30
CA THR A 161 -21.17 -10.82 -18.45
C THR A 161 -20.53 -10.84 -19.84
N ASP A 162 -20.44 -9.70 -20.51
CA ASP A 162 -19.93 -9.63 -21.88
C ASP A 162 -18.40 -9.88 -22.00
N ALA A 163 -17.64 -9.63 -20.94
CA ALA A 163 -16.18 -9.78 -20.97
C ALA A 163 -15.57 -10.14 -19.61
N ARG A 164 -14.58 -11.02 -19.60
CA ARG A 164 -13.83 -11.42 -18.39
C ARG A 164 -13.14 -10.24 -17.71
N GLN A 165 -12.74 -9.23 -18.47
CA GLN A 165 -11.96 -8.09 -18.00
C GLN A 165 -12.75 -7.19 -17.04
N HIS A 166 -14.09 -7.30 -17.00
CA HIS A 166 -14.93 -6.66 -15.99
C HIS A 166 -14.55 -7.08 -14.56
N PHE A 167 -14.02 -8.30 -14.39
CA PHE A 167 -13.65 -8.82 -13.08
C PHE A 167 -12.21 -8.51 -12.67
N ARG A 168 -11.43 -7.78 -13.50
CA ARG A 168 -10.07 -7.37 -13.12
C ARG A 168 -10.10 -6.52 -11.85
N LEU A 169 -9.24 -6.85 -10.91
CA LEU A 169 -9.14 -6.18 -9.61
C LEU A 169 -7.71 -5.69 -9.34
N PRO A 170 -7.50 -4.52 -8.70
CA PRO A 170 -6.18 -4.00 -8.33
C PRO A 170 -5.42 -4.91 -7.34
N CYS A 171 -4.09 -4.76 -7.26
CA CYS A 171 -3.33 -5.44 -6.20
C CYS A 171 -3.80 -4.97 -4.81
N GLY A 172 -3.88 -5.87 -3.84
CA GLY A 172 -4.36 -5.55 -2.50
C GLY A 172 -5.88 -5.40 -2.37
N SER A 173 -6.66 -5.78 -3.39
CA SER A 173 -8.12 -5.75 -3.37
C SER A 173 -8.70 -7.17 -3.34
N TYR A 174 -10.01 -7.28 -3.07
CA TYR A 174 -10.67 -8.57 -2.99
C TYR A 174 -12.12 -8.55 -3.51
N TYR A 175 -12.64 -9.71 -3.90
CA TYR A 175 -14.09 -9.93 -4.03
C TYR A 175 -14.62 -10.67 -2.81
N HIS A 176 -15.84 -10.30 -2.40
CA HIS A 176 -16.58 -11.00 -1.36
C HIS A 176 -17.66 -11.89 -1.99
N LEU A 177 -17.62 -13.18 -1.68
CA LEU A 177 -18.59 -14.17 -2.12
C LEU A 177 -19.23 -14.86 -0.91
N ARG A 178 -20.43 -15.39 -1.11
CA ARG A 178 -21.08 -16.33 -0.19
C ARG A 178 -21.15 -17.70 -0.84
N ALA A 179 -20.70 -18.71 -0.10
CA ALA A 179 -20.78 -20.11 -0.50
C ALA A 179 -21.89 -20.84 0.28
N ASP A 180 -22.69 -21.64 -0.43
CA ASP A 180 -23.66 -22.56 0.18
C ASP A 180 -23.00 -23.88 0.65
N GLU A 181 -23.79 -24.76 1.28
CA GLU A 181 -23.31 -26.06 1.78
C GLU A 181 -22.88 -27.02 0.67
N LYS A 182 -23.27 -26.77 -0.58
CA LYS A 182 -22.88 -27.55 -1.76
C LYS A 182 -21.63 -26.99 -2.42
N GLY A 183 -21.08 -25.89 -1.92
CA GLY A 183 -19.91 -25.21 -2.48
C GLY A 183 -20.23 -24.28 -3.66
N ASN A 184 -21.52 -23.99 -3.91
CA ASN A 184 -21.89 -22.98 -4.90
C ASN A 184 -21.61 -21.60 -4.32
N ALA A 185 -20.74 -20.83 -4.98
CA ALA A 185 -20.39 -19.48 -4.58
C ALA A 185 -21.06 -18.44 -5.49
N ALA A 186 -21.50 -17.34 -4.91
CA ALA A 186 -22.02 -16.18 -5.64
C ALA A 186 -21.44 -14.90 -5.04
N LEU A 187 -21.24 -13.89 -5.88
CA LEU A 187 -20.83 -12.56 -5.44
C LEU A 187 -21.83 -11.99 -4.43
N SER A 188 -21.30 -11.55 -3.29
CA SER A 188 -22.06 -10.79 -2.28
C SER A 188 -22.26 -9.34 -2.74
N GLU A 189 -21.28 -8.80 -3.46
CA GLU A 189 -21.28 -7.45 -4.04
C GLU A 189 -20.76 -7.49 -5.48
N PRO A 190 -21.25 -6.59 -6.36
CA PRO A 190 -20.93 -6.63 -7.79
C PRO A 190 -19.49 -6.22 -8.13
N GLY A 191 -18.76 -5.59 -7.19
CA GLY A 191 -17.43 -5.04 -7.42
C GLY A 191 -16.39 -5.59 -6.46
N TYR A 192 -15.12 -5.34 -6.79
CA TYR A 192 -14.03 -5.56 -5.83
C TYR A 192 -14.06 -4.48 -4.74
N ILE A 193 -13.54 -4.83 -3.58
CA ILE A 193 -13.34 -3.94 -2.45
C ILE A 193 -11.83 -3.68 -2.34
N LEU A 194 -11.47 -2.40 -2.32
CA LEU A 194 -10.11 -1.95 -1.99
C LEU A 194 -10.10 -1.52 -0.52
N PRO A 195 -9.37 -2.21 0.38
CA PRO A 195 -9.29 -1.85 1.78
C PRO A 195 -8.82 -0.40 1.97
N HIS A 196 -9.58 0.34 2.77
CA HIS A 196 -9.26 1.73 3.13
C HIS A 196 -9.64 1.99 4.61
N PRO A 197 -9.00 1.28 5.56
CA PRO A 197 -9.28 1.46 6.98
C PRO A 197 -8.82 2.82 7.49
N VAL A 198 -9.39 3.27 8.60
CA VAL A 198 -8.90 4.46 9.30
C VAL A 198 -7.49 4.19 9.82
N LEU A 199 -6.55 5.11 9.56
CA LEU A 199 -5.17 5.05 10.06
C LEU A 199 -5.10 5.36 11.56
N SER A 200 -5.44 4.36 12.37
CA SER A 200 -5.22 4.37 13.81
C SER A 200 -3.72 4.22 14.15
N ASP A 201 -3.32 4.60 15.37
CA ASP A 201 -1.93 4.40 15.85
C ASP A 201 -1.47 2.95 15.68
N ARG A 202 -2.33 1.99 16.05
CA ARG A 202 -2.05 0.56 15.90
C ARG A 202 -1.73 0.22 14.44
N LEU A 203 -2.55 0.69 13.51
CA LEU A 203 -2.34 0.45 12.09
C LEU A 203 -1.07 1.14 11.59
N CYS A 204 -0.82 2.39 12.00
CA CYS A 204 0.42 3.10 11.68
C CYS A 204 1.66 2.31 12.14
N TYR A 205 1.63 1.75 13.34
CA TYR A 205 2.73 0.90 13.85
C TYR A 205 2.92 -0.35 13.01
N THR A 206 1.85 -1.08 12.68
CA THR A 206 1.93 -2.25 11.80
C THR A 206 2.48 -1.91 10.42
N LEU A 207 2.11 -0.74 9.85
CA LEU A 207 2.64 -0.28 8.56
C LEU A 207 4.15 0.00 8.62
N ARG A 208 4.66 0.57 9.72
CA ARG A 208 6.11 0.78 9.93
C ARG A 208 6.88 -0.52 10.03
N ASP A 209 6.31 -1.50 10.73
CA ASP A 209 6.93 -2.82 10.89
C ASP A 209 6.97 -3.59 9.56
N ALA A 210 5.91 -3.50 8.76
CA ALA A 210 5.83 -4.14 7.45
C ALA A 210 6.89 -3.65 6.44
N VAL A 211 7.41 -2.44 6.62
CA VAL A 211 8.52 -1.89 5.81
C VAL A 211 9.88 -1.97 6.52
N SER A 212 9.94 -2.68 7.66
CA SER A 212 11.15 -2.83 8.47
C SER A 212 11.80 -1.50 8.84
N LEU A 213 10.98 -0.51 9.22
CA LEU A 213 11.47 0.83 9.57
C LEU A 213 12.41 0.74 10.79
N PRO A 214 13.62 1.34 10.75
CA PRO A 214 14.59 1.18 11.83
C PRO A 214 14.07 1.70 13.19
N PRO A 215 14.41 1.06 14.33
CA PRO A 215 13.88 1.45 15.64
C PRO A 215 14.09 2.92 16.01
N HIS A 216 15.26 3.48 15.70
CA HIS A 216 15.54 4.90 15.99
C HIS A 216 14.63 5.86 15.19
N VAL A 217 14.26 5.50 13.96
CA VAL A 217 13.32 6.28 13.14
C VAL A 217 11.90 6.16 13.70
N GLN A 218 11.51 4.97 14.16
CA GLN A 218 10.20 4.78 14.80
C GLN A 218 10.05 5.65 16.06
N VAL A 219 11.04 5.60 16.97
CA VAL A 219 11.01 6.39 18.20
C VAL A 219 11.08 7.90 17.90
N HIS A 220 11.82 8.30 16.86
CA HIS A 220 11.78 9.67 16.36
C HIS A 220 10.37 10.09 15.90
N SER A 221 9.71 9.28 15.06
CA SER A 221 8.34 9.55 14.63
C SER A 221 7.33 9.59 15.79
N ASP A 222 7.54 8.80 16.84
CA ASP A 222 6.73 8.85 18.06
C ASP A 222 6.90 10.20 18.79
N ALA A 223 8.15 10.65 18.97
CA ALA A 223 8.44 11.95 19.60
C ALA A 223 7.93 13.15 18.77
N VAL A 224 8.02 13.07 17.44
CA VAL A 224 7.43 14.07 16.52
C VAL A 224 5.90 14.08 16.66
N THR A 225 5.28 12.92 16.75
CA THR A 225 3.83 12.78 16.94
C THR A 225 3.37 13.42 18.25
N GLU A 226 4.04 13.14 19.37
CA GLU A 226 3.70 13.74 20.67
C GLU A 226 3.74 15.26 20.62
N LEU A 227 4.80 15.81 20.04
CA LEU A 227 4.94 17.25 19.85
C LEU A 227 3.87 17.82 18.90
N ALA A 228 3.64 17.18 17.74
CA ALA A 228 2.67 17.65 16.77
C ALA A 228 1.24 17.69 17.34
N CYS A 229 0.85 16.67 18.11
CA CYS A 229 -0.42 16.65 18.84
C CYS A 229 -0.47 17.78 19.89
N HIS A 230 0.60 17.99 20.66
CA HIS A 230 0.63 19.07 21.64
C HIS A 230 0.47 20.46 20.99
N LEU A 231 1.13 20.73 19.86
CA LEU A 231 0.93 21.99 19.13
C LEU A 231 -0.50 22.14 18.62
N CYS A 232 -1.10 21.05 18.15
CA CYS A 232 -2.49 21.04 17.72
C CYS A 232 -3.42 21.42 18.89
N ASP A 233 -3.22 20.83 20.07
CA ASP A 233 -4.02 21.11 21.27
C ASP A 233 -3.88 22.57 21.72
N GLU A 234 -2.65 23.11 21.68
CA GLU A 234 -2.39 24.52 21.99
C GLU A 234 -3.07 25.47 20.99
N LEU A 235 -3.01 25.15 19.69
CA LEU A 235 -3.69 25.92 18.65
C LEU A 235 -5.22 25.87 18.82
N GLU A 236 -5.78 24.71 19.17
CA GLU A 236 -7.21 24.52 19.40
C GLU A 236 -7.68 25.31 20.63
N ALA A 237 -6.89 25.33 21.71
CA ALA A 237 -7.16 26.17 22.89
C ALA A 237 -7.23 27.66 22.56
N HIS A 238 -6.59 28.09 21.46
CA HIS A 238 -6.61 29.48 20.95
C HIS A 238 -7.56 29.67 19.75
N GLY A 239 -8.46 28.72 19.50
CA GLY A 239 -9.54 28.84 18.50
C GLY A 239 -9.16 28.41 17.08
N HIS A 240 -7.99 27.81 16.87
CA HIS A 240 -7.55 27.29 15.59
C HIS A 240 -7.71 25.77 15.53
N HIS A 241 -8.63 25.30 14.70
CA HIS A 241 -8.99 23.88 14.64
C HIS A 241 -8.31 23.20 13.45
N PHE A 242 -7.72 22.03 13.69
CA PHE A 242 -7.05 21.18 12.70
C PHE A 242 -7.47 19.72 12.89
N ASP A 243 -7.28 18.89 11.86
CA ASP A 243 -7.54 17.46 12.00
C ASP A 243 -6.42 16.77 12.80
N GLN A 244 -6.65 16.62 14.11
CA GLN A 244 -5.70 15.98 15.02
C GLN A 244 -5.39 14.53 14.63
N LYS A 245 -6.35 13.78 14.04
CA LYS A 245 -6.11 12.39 13.60
C LYS A 245 -5.20 12.36 12.38
N LEU A 246 -5.40 13.28 11.45
CA LEU A 246 -4.54 13.45 10.28
C LEU A 246 -3.12 13.87 10.68
N ILE A 247 -2.97 14.82 11.62
CA ILE A 247 -1.67 15.22 12.17
C ILE A 247 -0.96 14.03 12.81
N ARG A 248 -1.69 13.28 13.66
CA ARG A 248 -1.13 12.14 14.39
C ARG A 248 -0.64 11.03 13.45
N SER A 249 -1.49 10.58 12.54
CA SER A 249 -1.13 9.55 11.56
C SER A 249 -0.07 10.04 10.56
N GLY A 250 -0.15 11.30 10.12
CA GLY A 250 0.86 11.95 9.30
C GLY A 250 2.24 12.01 9.97
N ALA A 251 2.30 12.36 11.25
CA ALA A 251 3.54 12.38 12.04
C ALA A 251 4.11 10.98 12.29
N LEU A 252 3.27 9.97 12.55
CA LEU A 252 3.73 8.58 12.72
C LEU A 252 4.32 7.98 11.44
N LEU A 253 3.87 8.46 10.27
CA LEU A 253 4.20 7.89 8.96
C LEU A 253 5.10 8.79 8.10
N HIS A 254 5.46 10.00 8.55
CA HIS A 254 6.21 10.97 7.74
C HIS A 254 7.52 10.43 7.18
N ASP A 255 8.19 9.56 7.94
CA ASP A 255 9.46 8.93 7.59
C ASP A 255 9.29 7.45 7.15
N ILE A 256 8.08 6.99 6.78
CA ILE A 256 7.80 5.58 6.43
C ILE A 256 8.75 5.02 5.36
N ALA A 257 9.18 5.86 4.41
CA ALA A 257 10.07 5.48 3.32
C ALA A 257 11.54 5.82 3.62
N ARG A 258 11.95 6.01 4.88
CA ARG A 258 13.26 6.57 5.26
C ARG A 258 14.47 5.91 4.60
N LEU A 259 14.38 4.61 4.31
CA LEU A 259 15.45 3.83 3.67
C LEU A 259 15.53 4.02 2.14
N GLN A 260 14.56 4.71 1.54
CA GLN A 260 14.46 4.94 0.10
C GLN A 260 15.17 6.25 -0.30
N LYS A 261 15.65 6.30 -1.55
CA LYS A 261 16.11 7.55 -2.14
C LYS A 261 14.90 8.48 -2.30
N HIS A 262 15.08 9.77 -2.01
CA HIS A 262 13.99 10.76 -2.07
C HIS A 262 12.77 10.35 -1.24
N HIS A 263 13.00 9.90 0.01
CA HIS A 263 11.99 9.26 0.86
C HIS A 263 10.70 10.07 1.04
N THR A 264 10.76 11.41 1.05
CA THR A 264 9.56 12.27 1.13
C THR A 264 8.62 12.02 -0.06
N ARG A 265 9.18 11.98 -1.28
CA ARG A 265 8.42 11.72 -2.50
C ARG A 265 7.96 10.26 -2.54
N THR A 266 8.85 9.31 -2.25
CA THR A 266 8.49 7.88 -2.25
C THR A 266 7.37 7.59 -1.25
N GLY A 267 7.46 8.12 -0.03
CA GLY A 267 6.42 7.96 0.98
C GLY A 267 5.09 8.60 0.56
N GLY A 268 5.14 9.80 -0.04
CA GLY A 268 3.96 10.44 -0.62
C GLY A 268 3.31 9.60 -1.72
N ASP A 269 4.10 9.11 -2.69
CA ASP A 269 3.63 8.29 -3.80
C ASP A 269 3.04 6.95 -3.32
N LEU A 270 3.57 6.37 -2.23
CA LEU A 270 3.01 5.17 -1.59
C LEU A 270 1.61 5.45 -1.04
N PHE A 271 1.45 6.48 -0.21
CA PHE A 271 0.16 6.78 0.42
C PHE A 271 -0.88 7.31 -0.56
N LEU A 272 -0.46 7.96 -1.65
CA LEU A 272 -1.35 8.32 -2.75
C LEU A 272 -1.92 7.06 -3.43
N GLN A 273 -1.07 6.05 -3.69
CA GLN A 273 -1.49 4.78 -4.27
C GLN A 273 -2.33 3.90 -3.32
N LEU A 274 -2.16 4.06 -2.01
CA LEU A 274 -3.00 3.43 -0.99
C LEU A 274 -4.34 4.16 -0.78
N GLY A 275 -4.55 5.32 -1.43
CA GLY A 275 -5.80 6.08 -1.34
C GLY A 275 -5.86 7.09 -0.19
N TYR A 276 -4.74 7.48 0.42
CA TYR A 276 -4.67 8.50 1.48
C TYR A 276 -3.98 9.78 1.00
N PRO A 277 -4.64 10.60 0.15
CA PRO A 277 -4.00 11.78 -0.45
C PRO A 277 -3.60 12.85 0.57
N GLU A 278 -4.33 13.00 1.69
CA GLU A 278 -4.01 13.95 2.75
C GLU A 278 -2.73 13.55 3.50
N ILE A 279 -2.58 12.25 3.80
CA ILE A 279 -1.35 11.70 4.39
C ILE A 279 -0.19 11.84 3.41
N ALA A 280 -0.42 11.54 2.14
CA ALA A 280 0.59 11.73 1.10
C ALA A 280 1.09 13.18 1.03
N GLN A 281 0.22 14.17 1.25
CA GLN A 281 0.59 15.58 1.28
C GLN A 281 1.46 15.94 2.49
N ILE A 282 1.16 15.38 3.68
CA ILE A 282 2.00 15.56 4.87
C ILE A 282 3.38 14.94 4.65
N ILE A 283 3.42 13.69 4.23
CA ILE A 283 4.68 12.96 3.97
C ILE A 283 5.51 13.68 2.90
N SER A 284 4.90 14.16 1.83
CA SER A 284 5.64 14.84 0.75
C SER A 284 6.27 16.16 1.17
N GLN A 285 5.73 16.82 2.20
CA GLN A 285 6.09 18.18 2.60
C GLN A 285 6.87 18.26 3.91
N HIS A 286 7.09 17.15 4.62
CA HIS A 286 7.75 17.18 5.93
C HIS A 286 9.20 17.69 5.88
N HIS A 287 9.87 17.68 4.72
CA HIS A 287 11.19 18.30 4.53
C HIS A 287 11.15 19.77 4.12
N GLU A 288 10.19 20.15 3.28
CA GLU A 288 10.06 21.49 2.70
C GLU A 288 8.58 21.69 2.31
N LEU A 289 7.99 22.79 2.77
CA LEU A 289 6.57 23.07 2.52
C LEU A 289 6.40 23.74 1.16
N LYS A 290 5.29 23.44 0.46
CA LYS A 290 4.94 24.15 -0.78
C LYS A 290 4.65 25.63 -0.52
N GLU A 291 3.89 25.89 0.54
CA GLU A 291 3.56 27.22 1.00
C GLU A 291 3.70 27.27 2.52
N THR A 292 4.21 28.38 3.07
CA THR A 292 4.28 28.57 4.52
C THR A 292 2.94 29.09 5.04
N LYS A 293 1.94 28.21 4.99
CA LYS A 293 0.60 28.38 5.56
C LYS A 293 0.48 27.46 6.77
N LEU A 294 -0.24 27.89 7.80
CA LEU A 294 -0.54 27.04 8.94
C LEU A 294 -1.65 26.04 8.57
N ASP A 295 -1.26 24.79 8.38
CA ASP A 295 -2.10 23.61 8.11
C ASP A 295 -1.50 22.37 8.80
N GLU A 296 -2.14 21.21 8.68
CA GLU A 296 -1.71 19.96 9.29
C GLU A 296 -0.29 19.55 8.87
N ALA A 297 0.06 19.76 7.60
CA ALA A 297 1.40 19.46 7.08
C ALA A 297 2.45 20.39 7.70
N ALA A 298 2.12 21.67 7.90
CA ALA A 298 2.99 22.64 8.54
C ALA A 298 3.23 22.33 10.03
N ILE A 299 2.22 21.84 10.75
CA ILE A 299 2.35 21.40 12.15
C ILE A 299 3.31 20.22 12.25
N VAL A 300 3.14 19.19 11.41
CA VAL A 300 4.04 18.03 11.38
C VAL A 300 5.45 18.43 10.94
N PHE A 301 5.56 19.29 9.92
CA PHE A 301 6.84 19.83 9.45
C PHE A 301 7.62 20.53 10.58
N LEU A 302 6.95 21.41 11.34
CA LEU A 302 7.57 22.15 12.43
C LEU A 302 7.94 21.23 13.60
N ALA A 303 7.01 20.34 13.99
CA ALA A 303 7.25 19.34 15.02
C ALA A 303 8.48 18.50 14.69
N ASP A 304 8.61 18.03 13.45
CA ASP A 304 9.83 17.36 13.02
C ASP A 304 11.04 18.23 13.29
N LYS A 305 11.08 19.51 12.87
CA LYS A 305 12.24 20.41 13.08
C LYS A 305 12.56 20.76 14.52
N LEU A 306 11.66 20.52 15.46
CA LEU A 306 11.88 20.75 16.89
C LEU A 306 12.35 19.49 17.63
N ILE A 307 12.43 18.33 16.97
CA ILE A 307 12.84 17.04 17.57
C ILE A 307 14.07 16.48 16.86
N GLU A 308 15.23 16.50 17.50
CA GLU A 308 16.42 15.79 17.01
C GLU A 308 16.59 14.47 17.73
N GLU A 309 16.64 13.36 16.98
CA GLU A 309 16.47 12.00 17.50
C GLU A 309 15.16 11.88 18.29
N THR A 310 15.20 12.10 19.60
CA THR A 310 14.03 12.05 20.50
C THR A 310 13.92 13.29 21.40
N GLN A 311 14.82 14.26 21.23
CA GLN A 311 14.97 15.38 22.16
C GLN A 311 14.51 16.69 21.51
N ARG A 312 13.91 17.55 22.34
CA ARG A 312 13.58 18.92 21.94
C ARG A 312 14.84 19.73 21.67
N VAL A 313 14.86 20.43 20.55
CA VAL A 313 15.94 21.33 20.13
C VAL A 313 15.37 22.60 19.51
N SER A 314 16.13 23.70 19.57
CA SER A 314 15.76 24.90 18.82
C SER A 314 15.99 24.68 17.32
N ILE A 315 15.21 25.39 16.50
CA ILE A 315 15.32 25.34 15.05
C ILE A 315 16.72 25.76 14.61
N GLU A 316 17.27 26.82 15.20
CA GLU A 316 18.61 27.32 14.87
C GLU A 316 19.68 26.27 15.17
N LYS A 317 19.60 25.61 16.34
CA LYS A 317 20.53 24.54 16.70
C LYS A 317 20.45 23.39 15.68
N ARG A 318 19.25 22.85 15.41
CA ARG A 318 19.08 21.73 14.47
C ARG A 318 19.61 22.08 13.07
N PHE A 319 19.34 23.28 12.58
CA PHE A 319 19.81 23.70 11.27
C PHE A 319 21.32 23.92 11.26
N ALA A 320 21.90 24.52 12.30
CA ALA A 320 23.34 24.67 12.46
C ALA A 320 24.07 23.30 12.47
N ASP A 321 23.55 22.34 13.24
CA ASP A 321 24.10 20.99 13.34
C ASP A 321 24.04 20.26 11.99
N ASN A 322 23.07 20.58 11.13
CA ASN A 322 22.94 19.98 9.80
C ASN A 322 23.64 20.75 8.67
N LEU A 323 24.22 21.93 8.93
CA LEU A 323 24.85 22.77 7.90
C LEU A 323 25.99 22.04 7.18
N HIS A 324 26.75 21.20 7.89
CA HIS A 324 27.85 20.41 7.34
C HIS A 324 27.41 19.43 6.23
N LYS A 325 26.12 19.10 6.14
CA LYS A 325 25.55 18.24 5.10
C LYS A 325 25.36 18.99 3.77
N CYS A 326 25.36 20.33 3.78
CA CYS A 326 25.12 21.17 2.60
C CYS A 326 26.41 21.45 1.82
N LYS A 327 26.73 20.58 0.85
CA LYS A 327 27.98 20.64 0.09
C LYS A 327 27.92 21.43 -1.22
N THR A 328 26.74 21.88 -1.63
CA THR A 328 26.52 22.60 -2.90
C THR A 328 25.78 23.92 -2.67
N PRO A 329 25.91 24.92 -3.56
CA PRO A 329 25.13 26.16 -3.49
C PRO A 329 23.61 25.93 -3.51
N GLU A 330 23.14 24.93 -4.25
CA GLU A 330 21.73 24.52 -4.26
C GLU A 330 21.29 23.98 -2.90
N ALA A 331 22.11 23.13 -2.28
CA ALA A 331 21.82 22.56 -0.96
C ALA A 331 21.78 23.66 0.13
N LEU A 332 22.71 24.61 0.07
CA LEU A 332 22.72 25.78 0.97
C LEU A 332 21.46 26.64 0.79
N ARG A 333 21.06 26.95 -0.44
CA ARG A 333 19.83 27.71 -0.71
C ARG A 333 18.58 27.02 -0.20
N SER A 334 18.46 25.71 -0.42
CA SER A 334 17.31 24.93 0.11
C SER A 334 17.37 24.83 1.65
N HIS A 335 18.55 24.73 2.26
CA HIS A 335 18.70 24.75 3.71
C HIS A 335 18.26 26.09 4.32
N GLU A 336 18.71 27.21 3.76
CA GLU A 336 18.28 28.56 4.16
C GLU A 336 16.78 28.78 3.95
N HIS A 337 16.22 28.26 2.86
CA HIS A 337 14.80 28.35 2.59
C HIS A 337 13.99 27.60 3.66
N ARG A 338 14.35 26.35 3.95
CA ARG A 338 13.71 25.53 4.98
C ARG A 338 13.84 26.15 6.38
N LEU A 339 14.97 26.77 6.71
CA LEU A 339 15.15 27.51 7.96
C LEU A 339 14.17 28.67 8.07
N LYS A 340 14.02 29.47 7.00
CA LYS A 340 13.06 30.58 6.96
C LYS A 340 11.61 30.11 7.11
N GLN A 341 11.24 28.99 6.47
CA GLN A 341 9.90 28.41 6.63
C GLN A 341 9.65 27.98 8.07
N ALA A 342 10.63 27.31 8.69
CA ALA A 342 10.53 26.80 10.05
C ALA A 342 10.43 27.93 11.09
N LEU A 343 11.30 28.96 11.01
CA LEU A 343 11.24 30.13 11.89
C LEU A 343 9.94 30.90 11.73
N LYS A 344 9.48 31.11 10.49
CA LYS A 344 8.20 31.78 10.23
C LYS A 344 7.02 31.00 10.84
N LEU A 345 7.04 29.68 10.80
CA LEU A 345 6.02 28.85 11.42
C LEU A 345 6.07 28.89 12.94
N GLN A 346 7.27 28.84 13.51
CA GLN A 346 7.47 29.03 14.95
C GLN A 346 6.90 30.37 15.39
N ASP A 347 7.29 31.48 14.75
CA ASP A 347 6.78 32.83 15.06
C ASP A 347 5.25 32.90 14.99
N MET A 348 4.64 32.26 13.98
CA MET A 348 3.18 32.23 13.83
C MET A 348 2.51 31.50 14.99
N ILE A 349 3.01 30.31 15.37
CA ILE A 349 2.40 29.53 16.47
C ILE A 349 2.65 30.18 17.83
N GLU A 350 3.87 30.68 18.10
CA GLU A 350 4.19 31.40 19.33
C GLU A 350 3.32 32.66 19.49
N SER A 351 3.06 33.37 18.38
CA SER A 351 2.18 34.55 18.39
C SER A 351 0.72 34.19 18.68
N ILE A 352 0.22 33.07 18.14
CA ILE A 352 -1.16 32.61 18.33
C ILE A 352 -1.37 32.07 19.75
N CYS A 353 -0.45 31.22 20.21
CA CYS A 353 -0.61 30.48 21.47
C CYS A 353 0.01 31.20 22.68
N HIS A 354 0.73 32.31 22.48
CA HIS A 354 1.43 33.04 23.53
C HIS A 354 2.43 32.17 24.32
N ILE A 355 3.14 31.29 23.61
CA ILE A 355 4.17 30.36 24.15
C ILE A 355 5.56 30.65 23.56
N ILE A 356 6.58 29.96 24.08
CA ILE A 356 7.94 29.91 23.51
C ILE A 356 8.25 28.44 23.22
N LEU A 357 8.63 28.13 21.98
CA LEU A 357 8.82 26.76 21.48
C LEU A 357 10.28 26.27 21.49
#